data_AF-A0A1U7F3G5-F1
#
_entry.id   AF-A0A1U7F3G5-F1
#
_cell.length_a   1.000
_cell.length_b   1.000
_cell.length_c   1.000
_cell.angle_alpha   90.00
_cell.angle_beta   90.00
_cell.angle_gamma   90.00
#
_symmetry.space_group_name_H-M   'P 1'
#
loop_
_entity.id
_entity.type
_entity.pdbx_description
1 polymer ?
#
loop_
_entity_poly.entity_id
_entity_poly.type
_entity_poly.pdbx_seq_one_letter_code
_entity_poly.pdbx_strand_id
1 'polypeptide(L)'
;MRRCSSSTSADNRIREPLTEAELRARPIITPEDVLRLNKITDDYLCEPDANIYDIEFTRFKIRDLDTDQILFEIAKPTSEELDIDDLNLEKRDDTSAARFVRYQFTPAFLLLKHVGAT
;
A
#
# COMPACT_ATOMS: atom_id res chain seq x y z
N MET A 1 -9.03 -43.28 -13.13
CA MET A 1 -7.65 -42.87 -12.78
C MET A 1 -7.11 -41.94 -13.85
N ARG A 2 -7.21 -40.61 -13.67
CA ARG A 2 -6.58 -39.63 -14.55
C ARG A 2 -5.32 -39.12 -13.84
N ARG A 3 -4.15 -39.35 -14.44
CA ARG A 3 -2.87 -38.79 -13.98
C ARG A 3 -2.91 -37.28 -14.23
N CYS A 4 -2.84 -36.49 -13.18
CA CYS A 4 -2.50 -35.08 -13.30
C CYS A 4 -1.00 -34.97 -13.52
N SER A 5 -0.63 -34.45 -14.69
CA SER A 5 0.74 -34.18 -15.10
C SER A 5 1.34 -33.06 -14.24
N SER A 6 2.54 -33.30 -13.75
CA SER A 6 3.36 -32.41 -12.93
C SER A 6 3.68 -31.07 -13.62
N SER A 7 3.22 -29.96 -13.05
CA SER A 7 3.57 -28.59 -13.43
C SER A 7 4.64 -28.03 -12.49
N THR A 8 5.85 -28.58 -12.50
CA THR A 8 6.92 -28.23 -11.53
C THR A 8 7.96 -27.23 -12.07
N SER A 9 7.71 -26.57 -13.22
CA SER A 9 8.74 -25.75 -13.89
C SER A 9 8.46 -24.24 -13.91
N ALA A 10 7.21 -23.81 -13.72
CA ALA A 10 6.87 -22.37 -13.67
C ALA A 10 7.10 -21.75 -12.28
N ASP A 11 6.99 -22.56 -11.23
CA ASP A 11 7.02 -22.15 -9.82
C ASP A 11 8.44 -21.81 -9.29
N ASN A 12 9.49 -22.19 -10.03
CA ASN A 12 10.86 -21.94 -9.61
C ASN A 12 11.39 -20.53 -9.95
N ARG A 13 10.76 -19.77 -10.85
CA ARG A 13 11.23 -18.41 -11.21
C ARG A 13 10.82 -17.33 -10.21
N ILE A 14 9.84 -17.60 -9.35
CA ILE A 14 9.41 -16.69 -8.27
C ILE A 14 10.49 -16.62 -7.17
N ARG A 15 11.50 -17.51 -7.19
CA ARG A 15 12.43 -17.69 -6.07
C ARG A 15 13.65 -16.77 -6.07
N GLU A 16 14.07 -16.24 -7.22
CA GLU A 16 15.27 -15.42 -7.24
C GLU A 16 14.92 -14.01 -6.77
N PRO A 17 15.50 -13.51 -5.65
CA PRO A 17 15.25 -12.16 -5.19
C PRO A 17 15.62 -11.16 -6.28
N LEU A 18 14.83 -10.10 -6.40
CA LEU A 18 15.09 -9.03 -7.35
C LEU A 18 15.39 -7.74 -6.60
N THR A 19 16.40 -7.00 -7.04
CA THR A 19 16.83 -5.76 -6.40
C THR A 19 15.97 -4.58 -6.84
N GLU A 20 15.81 -3.56 -5.99
CA GLU A 20 15.08 -2.35 -6.37
C GLU A 20 15.66 -1.67 -7.62
N ALA A 21 16.99 -1.66 -7.80
CA ALA A 21 17.63 -1.10 -8.99
C ALA A 21 17.19 -1.82 -10.28
N GLU A 22 17.03 -3.14 -10.24
CA GLU A 22 16.52 -3.93 -11.35
C GLU A 22 15.02 -3.68 -11.60
N LEU A 23 14.22 -3.40 -10.55
CA LEU A 23 12.81 -3.00 -10.72
C LEU A 23 12.71 -1.66 -11.42
N ARG A 24 13.46 -0.66 -10.95
CA ARG A 24 13.43 0.70 -11.49
C ARG A 24 13.93 0.79 -12.93
N ALA A 25 14.79 -0.13 -13.35
CA ALA A 25 15.24 -0.22 -14.73
C ALA A 25 14.16 -0.76 -15.70
N ARG A 26 13.05 -1.32 -15.18
CA ARG A 26 11.99 -1.86 -16.02
C ARG A 26 11.00 -0.77 -16.43
N PRO A 27 10.45 -0.86 -17.65
CA PRO A 27 9.43 0.09 -18.10
C PRO A 27 8.08 -0.10 -17.38
N ILE A 28 7.78 -1.32 -16.94
CA ILE A 28 6.54 -1.69 -16.26
C ILE A 28 6.91 -2.63 -15.11
N ILE A 29 6.42 -2.31 -13.91
CA ILE A 29 6.55 -3.14 -12.71
C ILE A 29 5.28 -3.97 -12.56
N THR A 30 5.43 -5.29 -12.43
CA THR A 30 4.30 -6.23 -12.33
C THR A 30 4.13 -6.75 -10.90
N PRO A 31 2.96 -7.35 -10.55
CA PRO A 31 2.78 -8.02 -9.27
C PRO A 31 3.85 -9.08 -8.98
N GLU A 32 4.22 -9.86 -9.99
CA GLU A 32 5.26 -10.90 -9.87
C GLU A 32 6.64 -10.32 -9.54
N ASP A 33 6.91 -9.09 -9.98
CA ASP A 33 8.18 -8.43 -9.73
C ASP A 33 8.31 -7.99 -8.26
N VAL A 34 7.26 -7.40 -7.69
CA VAL A 34 7.29 -6.89 -6.29
C VAL A 34 7.18 -8.00 -5.26
N LEU A 35 6.58 -9.15 -5.61
CA LEU A 35 6.56 -10.35 -4.75
C LEU A 35 7.96 -10.94 -4.49
N ARG A 36 8.97 -10.51 -5.25
CA ARG A 36 10.36 -10.98 -5.15
C ARG A 36 11.25 -10.05 -4.32
N LEU A 37 10.72 -8.95 -3.80
CA LEU A 37 11.43 -8.06 -2.87
C LEU A 37 11.54 -8.70 -1.49
N ASN A 38 12.73 -8.62 -0.89
CA ASN A 38 13.02 -9.14 0.45
C ASN A 38 13.20 -8.04 1.51
N LYS A 39 13.08 -6.77 1.11
CA LYS A 39 13.18 -5.59 1.97
C LYS A 39 12.26 -4.49 1.45
N ILE A 40 12.02 -3.49 2.29
CA ILE A 40 11.36 -2.25 1.88
C ILE A 40 12.20 -1.55 0.78
N THR A 41 11.54 -0.82 -0.11
CA THR A 41 12.20 0.03 -1.09
C THR A 41 12.74 1.29 -0.44
N ASP A 42 13.85 1.79 -0.95
CA ASP A 42 14.50 3.00 -0.46
C ASP A 42 13.75 4.26 -0.94
N ASP A 43 12.98 4.17 -2.03
CA ASP A 43 12.13 5.25 -2.55
C ASP A 43 10.92 4.67 -3.36
N TYR A 44 10.02 5.52 -3.86
CA TYR A 44 8.81 5.12 -4.60
C TYR A 44 9.12 4.46 -5.95
N LEU A 45 8.35 3.43 -6.30
CA LEU A 45 8.49 2.69 -7.56
C LEU A 45 7.75 3.33 -8.76
N CYS A 46 6.99 4.40 -8.53
CA CYS A 46 6.34 5.17 -9.58
C CYS A 46 6.16 6.65 -9.20
N GLU A 47 6.07 7.49 -10.22
CA GLU A 47 5.72 8.90 -10.08
C GLU A 47 4.22 9.08 -9.80
N PRO A 48 3.80 10.16 -9.12
CA PRO A 48 2.39 10.48 -8.89
C PRO A 48 1.55 10.49 -10.17
N ASP A 49 2.11 11.02 -11.27
CA ASP A 49 1.47 11.13 -12.58
C ASP A 49 1.14 9.76 -13.22
N ALA A 50 1.70 8.66 -12.70
CA ALA A 50 1.34 7.32 -13.14
C ALA A 50 -0.09 6.91 -12.70
N ASN A 51 -0.72 7.64 -11.78
CA ASN A 51 -2.11 7.45 -11.36
C ASN A 51 -3.10 8.02 -12.41
N ILE A 52 -3.06 7.50 -13.64
CA ILE A 52 -3.91 7.96 -14.76
C ILE A 52 -5.40 7.66 -14.59
N TYR A 53 -5.78 6.99 -13.50
CA TYR A 53 -7.16 6.63 -13.18
C TYR A 53 -7.74 7.50 -12.06
N ASP A 54 -6.97 8.47 -11.56
CA ASP A 54 -7.36 9.37 -10.48
C ASP A 54 -7.88 8.61 -9.25
N ILE A 55 -7.23 7.49 -8.91
CA ILE A 55 -7.59 6.69 -7.74
C ILE A 55 -7.19 7.49 -6.49
N GLU A 56 -8.17 7.72 -5.62
CA GLU A 56 -7.99 8.44 -4.37
C GLU A 56 -8.56 7.66 -3.18
N PHE A 57 -7.79 7.59 -2.08
CA PHE A 57 -8.25 7.06 -0.81
C PHE A 57 -8.86 8.19 0.03
N THR A 58 -10.17 8.15 0.25
CA THR A 58 -10.90 9.20 0.97
C THR A 58 -11.24 8.82 2.42
N ARG A 59 -11.18 7.53 2.77
CA ARG A 59 -11.38 7.03 4.12
C ARG A 59 -10.61 5.75 4.31
N PHE A 60 -10.08 5.56 5.51
CA PHE A 60 -9.46 4.33 5.91
C PHE A 60 -9.73 4.06 7.40
N LYS A 61 -10.18 2.84 7.69
CA LYS A 61 -10.52 2.41 9.05
C LYS A 61 -9.96 1.02 9.32
N ILE A 62 -9.33 0.85 10.49
CA ILE A 62 -8.91 -0.45 11.03
C ILE A 62 -9.73 -0.76 12.28
N ARG A 63 -10.32 -1.95 12.34
CA ARG A 63 -11.01 -2.47 13.53
C ARG A 63 -10.49 -3.84 13.93
N ASP A 64 -10.52 -4.13 15.22
CA ASP A 64 -10.40 -5.50 15.73
C ASP A 64 -11.71 -6.25 15.43
N LEU A 65 -11.63 -7.40 14.76
CA LEU A 65 -12.82 -8.18 14.40
C LEU A 65 -13.38 -9.00 15.56
N ASP A 66 -12.58 -9.25 16.60
CA ASP A 66 -13.02 -10.04 17.75
C ASP A 66 -13.83 -9.17 18.74
N THR A 67 -13.51 -7.87 18.85
CA THR A 67 -14.15 -6.93 19.79
C THR A 67 -14.94 -5.80 19.13
N ASP A 68 -14.83 -5.64 17.81
CA ASP A 68 -15.33 -4.51 17.02
C ASP A 68 -14.75 -3.14 17.44
N GLN A 69 -13.67 -3.12 18.23
CA GLN A 69 -12.98 -1.89 18.61
C GLN A 69 -12.33 -1.23 17.39
N ILE A 70 -12.56 0.07 17.21
CA ILE A 70 -11.86 0.88 16.21
C ILE A 70 -10.45 1.19 16.72
N LEU A 71 -9.44 0.78 15.96
CA LEU A 71 -8.02 0.96 16.30
C LEU A 71 -7.42 2.18 15.62
N PHE A 72 -7.93 2.51 14.44
CA PHE A 72 -7.50 3.66 13.66
C PHE A 72 -8.62 4.06 12.69
N GLU A 73 -8.82 5.36 12.52
CA GLU A 73 -9.70 5.91 11.50
C GLU A 73 -9.18 7.25 11.01
N ILE A 74 -9.13 7.43 9.70
CA ILE A 74 -8.84 8.69 9.05
C ILE A 74 -9.79 8.87 7.87
N ALA A 75 -10.22 10.10 7.65
CA ALA A 75 -10.99 10.51 6.49
C ALA A 75 -10.34 11.75 5.89
N LYS A 76 -10.35 11.85 4.55
CA LYS A 76 -10.04 13.10 3.88
C LYS A 76 -11.11 14.12 4.30
N PRO A 77 -10.71 15.32 4.77
CA PRO A 77 -11.66 16.36 5.10
C PRO A 77 -12.54 16.69 3.89
N THR A 78 -13.83 16.92 4.12
CA THR A 78 -14.73 17.31 3.04
C THR A 78 -14.51 18.77 2.67
N SER A 79 -14.78 19.15 1.42
CA SER A 79 -14.57 20.53 0.94
C SER A 79 -15.36 21.59 1.73
N GLU A 80 -16.39 21.18 2.47
CA GLU A 80 -17.19 22.04 3.35
C GLU A 80 -16.52 22.29 4.71
N GLU A 81 -15.59 21.42 5.13
CA GLU A 81 -14.86 21.49 6.39
C GLU A 81 -13.51 22.22 6.26
N LEU A 82 -13.10 22.55 5.03
CA LEU A 82 -11.82 23.21 4.74
C LEU A 82 -11.99 24.73 4.72
N ASP A 83 -11.32 25.42 5.64
CA ASP A 83 -11.16 26.87 5.57
C ASP A 83 -10.30 27.27 4.35
N ILE A 84 -10.48 28.50 3.84
CA ILE A 84 -9.82 29.01 2.62
C ILE A 84 -8.28 28.90 2.68
N ASP A 85 -7.68 28.91 3.87
CA ASP A 85 -6.24 28.73 4.08
C ASP A 85 -5.78 27.26 3.95
N ASP A 86 -6.62 26.28 4.27
CA ASP A 86 -6.31 24.85 4.09
C ASP A 86 -6.40 24.42 2.62
N LEU A 87 -7.26 25.07 1.83
CA LEU A 87 -7.32 24.88 0.37
C LEU A 87 -6.02 25.30 -0.34
N ASN A 88 -5.24 26.20 0.27
CA ASN A 88 -3.91 26.59 -0.23
C ASN A 88 -2.78 25.65 0.24
N LEU A 89 -3.00 24.84 1.28
CA LEU A 89 -2.08 23.80 1.74
C LEU A 89 -2.17 22.53 0.90
N GLU A 90 -3.35 22.18 0.37
CA GLU A 90 -3.49 21.11 -0.64
C GLU A 90 -2.70 21.42 -1.93
N LYS A 91 -2.42 22.70 -2.21
CA LYS A 91 -1.55 23.12 -3.33
C LYS A 91 -0.05 23.01 -3.03
N ARG A 92 0.36 22.62 -1.82
CA ARG A 92 1.78 22.32 -1.56
C ARG A 92 2.08 20.95 -2.15
N ASP A 93 2.65 21.05 -3.34
CA ASP A 93 3.09 20.08 -4.34
C ASP A 93 3.98 18.90 -3.87
N ASP A 94 3.97 18.56 -2.58
CA ASP A 94 4.74 17.43 -2.05
C ASP A 94 3.87 16.17 -2.04
N THR A 95 3.46 15.75 -3.25
CA THR A 95 2.78 14.47 -3.51
C THR A 95 3.56 13.28 -2.93
N SER A 96 4.87 13.42 -2.74
CA SER A 96 5.71 12.46 -2.00
C SER A 96 5.35 12.38 -0.51
N ALA A 97 5.10 13.50 0.16
CA ALA A 97 4.72 13.53 1.57
C ALA A 97 3.31 12.96 1.81
N ALA A 98 2.39 13.17 0.87
CA ALA A 98 1.02 12.63 0.95
C ALA A 98 0.94 11.10 0.84
N ARG A 99 1.96 10.45 0.26
CA ARG A 99 2.04 8.99 0.10
C ARG A 99 2.62 8.26 1.33
N PHE A 100 2.98 8.98 2.40
CA PHE A 100 3.55 8.41 3.62
C PHE A 100 2.64 8.60 4.83
N VAL A 101 2.40 7.53 5.60
CA VAL A 101 1.59 7.56 6.84
C VAL A 101 2.39 6.95 8.00
N ARG A 102 2.37 7.62 9.16
CA ARG A 102 2.96 7.13 10.40
C ARG A 102 1.87 6.71 11.39
N TYR A 103 1.71 5.41 11.59
CA TYR A 103 0.80 4.86 12.58
C TYR A 103 1.38 4.92 13.99
N GLN A 104 0.53 5.19 14.98
CA GLN A 104 0.84 5.10 16.40
C GLN A 104 -0.08 4.07 17.05
N PHE A 105 0.42 2.85 17.21
CA PHE A 105 -0.33 1.76 17.84
C PHE A 105 0.18 1.46 19.25
N THR A 106 -0.70 0.92 20.08
CA THR A 106 -0.31 0.38 21.39
C THR A 106 0.30 -1.01 21.22
N PRO A 107 1.10 -1.50 22.18
CA PRO A 107 1.65 -2.87 22.13
C PRO A 107 0.60 -3.96 22.00
N ALA A 108 -0.63 -3.72 22.49
CA ALA A 108 -1.75 -4.65 22.39
C ALA A 108 -2.13 -4.96 20.92
N PHE A 109 -1.83 -4.06 19.98
CA PHE A 109 -2.08 -4.26 18.55
C PHE A 109 -1.37 -5.51 18.01
N LEU A 110 -0.16 -5.81 18.50
CA LEU A 110 0.62 -6.99 18.08
C LEU A 110 0.04 -8.32 18.56
N LEU A 111 -0.94 -8.27 19.49
CA LEU A 111 -1.60 -9.45 20.06
C LEU A 111 -2.94 -9.78 19.38
N LEU A 112 -3.42 -8.90 18.49
CA LEU A 112 -4.68 -9.11 17.78
C LEU A 112 -4.57 -10.28 16.81
N LYS A 113 -5.64 -11.08 16.72
CA LYS A 113 -5.70 -12.22 15.79
C LYS A 113 -6.19 -11.80 14.41
N HIS A 114 -7.21 -10.94 14.37
CA HIS A 114 -7.87 -10.56 13.13
C HIS A 114 -8.22 -9.07 13.15
N VAL A 115 -7.86 -8.37 12.08
CA VAL A 115 -8.24 -6.98 11.86
C VAL A 115 -9.03 -6.85 10.56
N GLY A 116 -10.00 -5.95 10.55
CA GLY A 116 -10.73 -5.55 9.35
C GLY A 116 -10.25 -4.17 8.90
N ALA A 117 -9.96 -4.03 7.61
CA ALA A 117 -9.67 -2.77 6.95
C ALA A 117 -10.83 -2.37 6.03
N THR A 118 -11.24 -1.11 6.04
CA THR A 118 -12.30 -0.56 5.16
C THR A 118 -11.90 0.81 4.65
#